data_AF-A0AAU0F437-F1
#
_entry.id   AF-A0AAU0F437-F1
#
_cell.length_a   1.000
_cell.length_b   1.000
_cell.length_c   1.000
_cell.angle_alpha   90.00
_cell.angle_beta   90.00
_cell.angle_gamma   90.00
#
_symmetry.space_group_name_H-M   'P 1'
#
loop_
_entity.id
_entity.type
_entity.pdbx_description
1 polymer ?
#
loop_
_entity_poly.entity_id
_entity_poly.type
_entity_poly.pdbx_seq_one_letter_code
_entity_poly.pdbx_strand_id
1 'polypeptide(L)' 'MEKLNAGASLVQLYTGFIYEGPELIRKINKKILETA' A
#
# COMPACT_ATOMS: atom_id res chain seq x y z
N MET A 1 -3.59 5.88 -0.26
CA MET A 1 -4.58 6.14 0.81
C MET A 1 -6.03 6.11 0.32
N GLU A 2 -6.34 6.54 -0.92
CA GLU A 2 -7.72 6.61 -1.43
C GLU A 2 -8.60 5.38 -1.14
N LYS A 3 -8.13 4.15 -1.45
CA LYS A 3 -8.94 2.94 -1.23
C LYS A 3 -9.18 2.62 0.25
N LEU A 4 -8.18 2.82 1.10
CA LEU A 4 -8.34 2.66 2.55
C LEU A 4 -9.30 3.72 3.12
N ASN A 5 -9.15 4.98 2.69
CA ASN A 5 -10.03 6.08 3.12
C ASN A 5 -11.47 5.92 2.62
N ALA A 6 -11.68 5.22 1.50
CA ALA A 6 -13.00 4.85 1.01
C ALA A 6 -13.66 3.71 1.81
N GLY A 7 -13.03 3.22 2.88
CA GLY A 7 -13.57 2.20 3.78
C GLY A 7 -13.10 0.77 3.51
N ALA A 8 -12.11 0.57 2.62
CA ALA A 8 -11.56 -0.77 2.41
C ALA A 8 -10.78 -1.25 3.64
N SER A 9 -11.14 -2.43 4.16
CA SER A 9 -10.41 -3.07 5.26
C SER A 9 -9.10 -3.75 4.82
N LEU A 10 -8.96 -4.03 3.53
CA LEU A 10 -7.77 -4.69 2.95
C LEU A 10 -7.54 -4.17 1.52
N VAL A 11 -6.26 -4.05 1.15
CA VAL A 11 -5.84 -3.74 -0.22
C VAL A 11 -4.83 -4.80 -0.68
N GLN A 12 -4.98 -5.24 -1.92
CA GLN A 12 -4.10 -6.23 -2.54
C GLN A 12 -3.44 -5.62 -3.77
N LEU A 13 -2.19 -6.04 -4.04
CA LEU A 13 -1.36 -5.54 -5.13
C LEU A 13 -0.70 -6.72 -5.83
N TYR A 14 -0.70 -6.69 -7.16
CA TYR A 14 -0.02 -7.71 -7.98
C TYR A 14 0.95 -7.05 -8.94
N THR A 15 0.44 -6.32 -9.94
CA THR A 15 1.25 -5.67 -10.98
C THR A 15 2.35 -4.78 -10.39
N GLY A 16 2.00 -3.92 -9.41
CA GLY A 16 2.98 -3.05 -8.76
C GLY A 16 4.09 -3.82 -8.05
N PHE A 17 3.78 -4.98 -7.46
CA PHE A 17 4.79 -5.82 -6.80
C PHE A 17 5.72 -6.50 -7.81
N ILE A 18 5.22 -6.89 -8.98
CA ILE A 18 6.05 -7.45 -10.06
C ILE A 18 7.08 -6.43 -10.56
N TYR A 19 6.70 -5.16 -10.70
CA TYR A 19 7.60 -4.13 -11.23
C TYR A 19 8.52 -3.49 -10.19
N GLU A 20 8.05 -3.29 -8.95
CA GLU A 20 8.80 -2.55 -7.92
C GLU A 20 9.39 -3.45 -6.83
N GLY A 21 9.01 -4.72 -6.78
CA GLY A 21 9.55 -5.70 -5.85
C GLY A 21 9.22 -5.40 -4.37
N PRO A 22 9.95 -6.03 -3.43
CA PRO A 22 9.64 -5.98 -1.99
C PRO A 22 9.78 -4.60 -1.35
N GLU A 23 10.55 -3.69 -1.96
CA GLU A 23 10.71 -2.32 -1.44
C GLU A 23 9.40 -1.53 -1.47
N LEU A 24 8.53 -1.79 -2.45
CA LEU A 24 7.21 -1.18 -2.57
C LEU A 24 6.37 -1.36 -1.29
N ILE A 25 6.39 -2.57 -0.72
CA ILE A 25 5.63 -2.88 0.50
C ILE A 25 6.14 -2.06 1.68
N ARG A 26 7.47 -1.91 1.81
CA ARG A 26 8.08 -1.05 2.84
C ARG A 26 7.67 0.41 2.68
N LYS A 27 7.67 0.94 1.45
CA LYS A 27 7.25 2.32 1.16
C LYS A 27 5.78 2.54 1.51
N ILE A 28 4.90 1.61 1.13
CA ILE A 28 3.47 1.67 1.43
C ILE A 28 3.23 1.67 2.94
N ASN A 29 3.84 0.72 3.67
CA ASN A 29 3.65 0.62 5.12
C ASN A 29 4.15 1.87 5.86
N LYS A 30 5.30 2.44 5.47
CA LYS A 30 5.75 3.72 6.00
C LYS A 30 4.72 4.83 5.75
N LYS A 31 4.21 4.90 4.52
CA LYS A 31 3.23 5.94 4.18
C LYS A 31 1.93 5.81 4.97
N ILE A 32 1.45 4.58 5.19
CA ILE A 32 0.29 4.30 6.02
C ILE A 32 0.54 4.76 7.47
N LEU A 33 1.70 4.43 8.04
CA LEU A 33 2.05 4.83 9.41
C LEU A 33 2.20 6.35 9.58
N GLU A 34 2.65 7.08 8.55
CA GLU A 34 2.70 8.56 8.58
C GLU A 34 1.32 9.22 8.59
N THR A 35 0.28 8.51 8.16
CA THR A 35 -1.08 9.05 8.01
C THR A 35 -2.09 8.44 8.98
N ALA A 36 -1.64 7.51 9.82
CA ALA A 36 -2.37 7.03 11.00
C ALA A 36 -2.16 8.00 12.17
#